data_AF-A0A7C4N122-F1
#
_entry.id   AF-A0A7C4N122-F1
#
_cell.length_a   1.000
_cell.length_b   1.000
_cell.length_c   1.000
_cell.angle_alpha   90.00
_cell.angle_beta   90.00
_cell.angle_gamma   90.00
#
_symmetry.space_group_name_H-M   'P 1'
#
loop_
_entity.id
_entity.type
_entity.pdbx_description
1 polymer ?
#
loop_
_entity_poly.entity_id
_entity_poly.type
_entity_poly.pdbx_seq_one_letter_code
_entity_poly.pdbx_strand_id
1 'polypeptide(L)'
;MNPFPLLFSPSRIGNLSVPNRIVMAPIDTNLADENGCVTDDLLAFYERRARGGVGLLIVENSQVDFPLGKNTKKQLSIHDDAKVEGLRRLSQVIRLAGSRAAIQIHHAGSNPQFLHSPHRNIDRVPLGNGSHIQLHSFDGKLDGLFCRIQCYFFIAYFGPR
;
A
#
# COMPACT_ATOMS: atom_id res chain seq x y z
N MET A 1 -31.84 0.56 18.86
CA MET A 1 -30.49 0.66 19.47
C MET A 1 -29.52 -0.07 18.55
N ASN A 2 -28.34 0.48 18.25
CA ASN A 2 -27.33 -0.23 17.44
C ASN A 2 -26.82 -1.44 18.25
N PRO A 3 -26.92 -2.67 17.73
CA PRO A 3 -26.50 -3.88 18.47
C PRO A 3 -24.98 -3.97 18.70
N PHE A 4 -24.17 -3.17 17.99
CA PHE A 4 -22.70 -3.21 18.07
C PHE A 4 -22.10 -1.84 18.39
N PRO A 5 -22.39 -1.25 19.57
CA PRO A 5 -22.01 0.13 19.89
C PRO A 5 -20.49 0.35 19.89
N LEU A 6 -19.71 -0.65 20.30
CA LEU A 6 -18.23 -0.55 20.30
C LEU A 6 -17.67 -0.58 18.87
N LEU A 7 -18.19 -1.43 17.99
CA LEU A 7 -17.71 -1.57 16.61
C LEU A 7 -17.90 -0.28 15.81
N PHE A 8 -19.05 0.36 15.97
CA PHE A 8 -19.41 1.60 15.27
C PHE A 8 -19.00 2.88 16.02
N SER A 9 -18.34 2.76 17.17
CA SER A 9 -17.81 3.93 17.89
C SER A 9 -16.54 4.48 17.20
N PRO A 10 -16.38 5.82 17.12
CA PRO A 10 -15.15 6.42 16.63
C PRO A 10 -13.92 5.99 17.43
N SER A 11 -12.76 5.96 16.77
CA SER A 11 -11.47 5.65 17.40
C SER A 11 -10.34 6.47 16.80
N ARG A 12 -9.12 6.34 17.34
CA ARG A 12 -7.92 6.98 16.80
C ARG A 12 -6.82 5.95 16.57
N ILE A 13 -6.05 6.16 15.50
CA ILE A 13 -4.80 5.44 15.21
C ILE A 13 -3.70 6.50 15.13
N GLY A 14 -2.89 6.61 16.19
CA GLY A 14 -2.01 7.78 16.37
C GLY A 14 -2.83 9.07 16.32
N ASN A 15 -2.48 9.97 15.39
CA ASN A 15 -3.18 11.25 15.19
C ASN A 15 -4.37 11.14 14.21
N LEU A 16 -4.60 9.99 13.57
CA LEU A 16 -5.70 9.80 12.64
C LEU A 16 -7.00 9.47 13.38
N SER A 17 -8.01 10.32 13.23
CA SER A 17 -9.37 10.01 13.68
C SER A 17 -10.09 9.14 12.65
N VAL A 18 -10.60 7.99 13.10
CA VAL A 18 -11.33 7.00 12.29
C VAL A 18 -12.79 6.95 12.78
N PRO A 19 -13.80 6.95 11.88
CA PRO A 19 -15.20 7.10 12.27
C PRO A 19 -15.78 5.85 12.97
N ASN A 20 -15.15 4.69 12.79
CA ASN A 20 -15.52 3.43 13.44
C ASN A 20 -14.30 2.48 13.51
N ARG A 21 -14.50 1.26 14.03
CA ARG A 21 -13.42 0.26 14.21
C ARG A 21 -13.38 -0.79 13.10
N ILE A 22 -14.06 -0.54 11.98
CA ILE A 22 -14.09 -1.44 10.84
C ILE A 22 -12.95 -1.06 9.90
N VAL A 23 -12.03 -1.98 9.70
CA VAL A 23 -10.87 -1.81 8.80
C VAL A 23 -10.98 -2.84 7.68
N MET A 24 -10.83 -2.39 6.44
CA MET A 24 -10.67 -3.30 5.31
C MET A 24 -9.19 -3.57 5.10
N ALA A 25 -8.81 -4.85 5.21
CA ALA A 25 -7.48 -5.35 4.87
C ALA A 25 -7.13 -5.05 3.40
N PRO A 26 -5.83 -4.92 3.05
CA PRO A 26 -5.44 -4.78 1.66
C PRO A 26 -5.84 -6.04 0.88
N ILE A 27 -6.45 -5.84 -0.28
CA ILE A 27 -6.84 -6.90 -1.22
C ILE A 27 -6.24 -6.50 -2.56
N ASP A 28 -5.56 -7.42 -3.24
CA ASP A 28 -5.07 -7.19 -4.61
C ASP A 28 -6.21 -7.43 -5.60
N THR A 29 -6.78 -6.37 -6.17
CA THR A 29 -7.92 -6.45 -7.09
C THR A 29 -7.51 -6.56 -8.54
N ASN A 30 -6.24 -6.29 -8.87
CA ASN A 30 -5.76 -6.28 -10.25
C ASN A 30 -6.54 -5.28 -11.15
N LEU A 31 -7.09 -4.21 -10.55
CA LEU A 31 -7.88 -3.17 -11.24
C LEU A 31 -7.07 -1.95 -11.68
N ALA A 32 -5.78 -1.83 -11.31
CA ALA A 32 -4.92 -0.80 -11.89
C ALA A 32 -4.72 -1.03 -13.40
N ASP A 33 -4.07 -0.11 -14.10
CA ASP A 33 -3.63 -0.39 -15.47
C ASP A 33 -2.35 -1.24 -15.51
N GLU A 34 -1.87 -1.58 -16.70
CA GLU A 34 -0.65 -2.39 -16.83
C GLU A 34 0.61 -1.66 -16.31
N ASN A 35 0.58 -0.32 -16.29
CA ASN A 35 1.62 0.55 -15.75
C ASN A 35 1.45 0.83 -14.24
N GLY A 36 0.44 0.23 -13.60
CA GLY A 36 0.12 0.43 -12.19
C GLY A 36 -0.49 1.78 -11.86
N CYS A 37 -1.10 2.48 -12.82
CA CYS A 37 -1.85 3.70 -12.58
C CYS A 37 -3.27 3.40 -12.06
N VAL A 38 -3.80 4.34 -11.28
CA VAL A 38 -5.19 4.28 -10.80
C VAL A 38 -6.16 4.41 -11.97
N THR A 39 -7.15 3.52 -12.02
CA THR A 39 -8.23 3.51 -13.01
C THR A 39 -9.56 3.91 -12.37
N ASP A 40 -10.56 4.23 -13.18
CA ASP A 40 -11.90 4.54 -12.66
C ASP A 40 -12.55 3.31 -11.99
N ASP A 41 -12.24 2.09 -12.44
CA ASP A 41 -12.70 0.86 -11.79
C ASP A 41 -12.13 0.71 -10.37
N LEU A 42 -10.84 1.04 -10.19
CA LEU A 42 -10.19 1.03 -8.88
C LEU A 42 -10.79 2.12 -7.97
N LEU A 43 -11.08 3.30 -8.51
CA LEU A 43 -11.77 4.37 -7.76
C LEU A 43 -13.16 3.91 -7.31
N ALA A 44 -13.97 3.40 -8.24
CA ALA A 44 -15.32 2.90 -7.96
C ALA A 44 -15.31 1.72 -6.98
N PHE A 45 -14.27 0.88 -7.03
CA PHE A 45 -14.05 -0.20 -6.07
C PHE A 45 -13.93 0.36 -4.65
N TYR A 46 -13.01 1.30 -4.42
CA TYR A 46 -12.76 1.85 -3.08
C TYR A 46 -13.89 2.74 -2.58
N GLU A 47 -14.48 3.55 -3.47
CA GLU A 47 -15.63 4.40 -3.13
C GLU A 47 -16.81 3.57 -2.60
N ARG A 48 -17.13 2.43 -3.24
CA ARG A 48 -18.22 1.56 -2.79
C ARG A 48 -18.03 1.06 -1.36
N ARG A 49 -16.79 0.70 -0.98
CA ARG A 49 -16.51 0.21 0.37
C ARG A 49 -16.51 1.33 1.39
N ALA A 50 -16.04 2.52 0.99
CA ALA A 50 -16.12 3.69 1.83
C ALA A 50 -17.58 4.05 2.14
N ARG A 51 -18.42 4.14 1.10
CA ARG A 51 -19.88 4.36 1.22
C ARG A 51 -20.59 3.25 2.01
N GLY A 52 -20.04 2.04 2.02
CA GLY A 52 -20.51 0.92 2.84
C GLY A 52 -20.25 1.08 4.35
N GLY A 53 -19.55 2.13 4.77
CA GLY A 53 -19.34 2.44 6.19
C GLY A 53 -18.03 1.91 6.78
N VAL A 54 -17.06 1.49 5.96
CA VAL A 54 -15.72 1.11 6.45
C VAL A 54 -15.01 2.34 7.04
N GLY A 55 -14.44 2.22 8.23
CA GLY A 55 -13.74 3.34 8.86
C GLY A 55 -12.38 3.63 8.24
N LEU A 56 -11.59 2.59 7.98
CA LEU A 56 -10.27 2.68 7.37
C LEU A 56 -10.13 1.67 6.22
N LEU A 57 -9.80 2.15 5.04
CA LEU A 57 -9.47 1.35 3.87
C LEU A 57 -7.95 1.31 3.70
N ILE A 58 -7.37 0.12 3.77
CA ILE A 58 -5.96 -0.09 3.41
C ILE A 58 -5.94 -0.39 1.91
N VAL A 59 -5.41 0.57 1.16
CA VAL A 59 -5.18 0.46 -0.27
C VAL A 59 -4.16 -0.64 -0.53
N GLU A 60 -4.41 -1.41 -1.58
CA GLU A 60 -3.74 -2.64 -2.02
C GLU A 60 -2.21 -2.64 -1.89
N ASN A 61 -1.63 -3.82 -2.04
CA ASN A 61 -0.20 -4.03 -2.21
C ASN A 61 0.35 -3.14 -3.35
N SER A 62 0.91 -2.00 -3.02
CA SER A 62 1.34 -0.98 -3.98
C SER A 62 2.84 -1.07 -4.18
N GLN A 63 3.26 -1.40 -5.40
CA GLN A 63 4.66 -1.68 -5.70
C GLN A 63 5.51 -0.39 -5.69
N VAL A 64 6.73 -0.50 -5.18
CA VAL A 64 7.71 0.60 -5.14
C VAL A 64 8.79 0.52 -6.22
N ASP A 65 8.91 -0.61 -6.91
CA ASP A 65 9.91 -0.84 -7.94
C ASP A 65 9.20 -1.43 -9.16
N PHE A 66 8.99 -0.63 -10.21
CA PHE A 66 8.30 -1.07 -11.42
C PHE A 66 9.30 -1.31 -12.55
N PRO A 67 9.19 -2.43 -13.31
CA PRO A 67 8.23 -3.53 -13.15
C PRO A 67 8.73 -4.67 -12.22
N LEU A 68 9.93 -4.56 -11.65
CA LEU A 68 10.63 -5.70 -11.01
C LEU A 68 10.03 -6.12 -9.66
N GLY A 69 9.47 -5.18 -8.90
CA GLY A 69 8.86 -5.41 -7.59
C GLY A 69 7.40 -5.85 -7.65
N LYS A 70 6.86 -6.11 -8.84
CA LYS A 70 5.45 -6.43 -9.08
C LYS A 70 5.11 -7.89 -8.74
N ASN A 71 3.96 -8.10 -8.09
CA ASN A 71 3.38 -9.42 -7.80
C ASN A 71 2.25 -9.82 -8.73
N THR A 72 1.42 -8.88 -9.22
CA THR A 72 0.26 -9.15 -10.10
C THR A 72 0.29 -8.35 -11.41
N LYS A 73 -0.40 -8.79 -12.48
CA LYS A 73 -0.29 -8.15 -13.81
C LYS A 73 -0.68 -6.67 -13.82
N LYS A 74 -1.62 -6.26 -12.98
CA LYS A 74 -2.21 -4.92 -12.87
C LYS A 74 -2.18 -4.45 -11.41
N GLN A 75 -1.06 -4.71 -10.74
CA GLN A 75 -0.78 -4.17 -9.41
C GLN A 75 -0.62 -2.65 -9.43
N LEU A 76 -1.25 -1.96 -8.49
CA LEU A 76 -1.06 -0.53 -8.24
C LEU A 76 0.41 -0.19 -7.98
N SER A 77 0.88 0.95 -8.49
CA SER A 77 2.27 1.40 -8.35
C SER A 77 2.36 2.76 -7.67
N ILE A 78 3.39 2.93 -6.85
CA ILE A 78 3.77 4.18 -6.16
C ILE A 78 5.24 4.55 -6.45
N HIS A 79 5.82 4.03 -7.53
CA HIS A 79 7.26 4.13 -7.79
C HIS A 79 7.71 5.48 -8.40
N ASP A 80 6.81 6.22 -9.06
CA ASP A 80 7.14 7.49 -9.70
C ASP A 80 6.03 8.56 -9.53
N ASP A 81 6.39 9.82 -9.77
CA ASP A 81 5.51 10.97 -9.56
C ASP A 81 4.29 11.02 -10.49
N ALA A 82 4.31 10.32 -11.63
CA ALA A 82 3.15 10.26 -12.52
C ALA A 82 1.95 9.56 -11.86
N LYS A 83 2.17 8.79 -10.78
CA LYS A 83 1.11 8.05 -10.07
C LYS A 83 0.45 8.92 -9.00
N VAL A 84 1.08 10.04 -8.63
CA VAL A 84 0.63 10.91 -7.53
C VAL A 84 -0.77 11.47 -7.79
N GLU A 85 -1.11 11.87 -9.02
CA GLU A 85 -2.45 12.39 -9.34
C GLU A 85 -3.53 11.32 -9.20
N GLY A 86 -3.27 10.10 -9.70
CA GLY A 86 -4.20 8.98 -9.54
C GLY A 86 -4.40 8.61 -8.06
N LEU A 87 -3.32 8.54 -7.29
CA LEU A 87 -3.36 8.25 -5.85
C LEU A 87 -4.06 9.36 -5.06
N ARG A 88 -3.89 10.63 -5.46
CA ARG A 88 -4.64 11.77 -4.92
C ARG A 88 -6.12 11.60 -5.15
N ARG A 89 -6.57 11.31 -6.38
CA ARG A 89 -7.97 11.02 -6.70
C ARG A 89 -8.51 9.87 -5.85
N LEU A 90 -7.76 8.78 -5.71
CA LEU A 90 -8.13 7.63 -4.88
C LEU A 90 -8.33 8.01 -3.41
N SER A 91 -7.39 8.75 -2.82
CA SER A 91 -7.52 9.22 -1.44
C SER A 91 -8.71 10.16 -1.25
N GLN A 92 -9.01 10.99 -2.25
CA GLN A 92 -10.12 11.93 -2.22
C GLN A 92 -11.47 11.22 -2.24
N VAL A 93 -11.68 10.25 -3.14
CA VAL A 93 -12.97 9.52 -3.20
C VAL A 93 -13.24 8.75 -1.92
N ILE A 94 -12.21 8.13 -1.32
CA ILE A 94 -12.32 7.44 -0.02
C ILE A 94 -12.71 8.43 1.09
N ARG A 95 -12.04 9.59 1.13
CA ARG A 95 -12.28 10.61 2.16
C ARG A 95 -13.65 11.26 2.03
N LEU A 96 -14.07 11.60 0.81
CA LEU A 96 -15.38 12.21 0.54
C LEU A 96 -16.54 11.25 0.88
N ALA A 97 -16.31 9.94 0.72
CA ALA A 97 -17.27 8.90 1.12
C ALA A 97 -17.29 8.61 2.64
N GLY A 98 -16.52 9.34 3.45
CA GLY A 98 -16.58 9.27 4.92
C GLY A 98 -15.54 8.36 5.59
N SER A 99 -14.63 7.76 4.82
CA SER A 99 -13.61 6.83 5.32
C SER A 99 -12.23 7.47 5.38
N ARG A 100 -11.27 6.77 5.99
CA ARG A 100 -9.84 7.08 5.92
C ARG A 100 -9.13 6.13 4.97
N ALA A 101 -8.04 6.58 4.39
CA ALA A 101 -7.18 5.78 3.52
C ALA A 101 -5.81 5.57 4.20
N ALA A 102 -5.30 4.35 4.11
CA ALA A 102 -3.90 4.02 4.26
C ALA A 102 -3.47 3.25 3.00
N ILE A 103 -2.17 3.06 2.75
CA ILE A 103 -1.69 2.28 1.60
C ILE A 103 -0.66 1.25 2.06
N GLN A 104 -0.73 0.04 1.51
CA GLN A 104 0.25 -1.00 1.76
C GLN A 104 1.42 -0.86 0.78
N ILE A 105 2.60 -0.57 1.29
CA ILE A 105 3.84 -0.53 0.50
C ILE A 105 4.34 -1.95 0.27
N HIS A 106 4.67 -2.31 -0.97
CA HIS A 106 4.97 -3.68 -1.36
C HIS A 106 6.18 -3.80 -2.32
N HIS A 107 6.93 -4.91 -2.19
CA HIS A 107 7.90 -5.40 -3.17
C HIS A 107 7.90 -6.93 -3.15
N ALA A 108 7.78 -7.58 -4.31
CA ALA A 108 7.65 -9.05 -4.42
C ALA A 108 8.92 -9.87 -4.10
N GLY A 109 10.02 -9.21 -3.69
CA GLY A 109 11.33 -9.84 -3.55
C GLY A 109 11.78 -10.62 -4.79
N SER A 110 12.33 -11.83 -4.57
CA SER A 110 12.89 -12.70 -5.61
C SER A 110 11.87 -13.43 -6.47
N ASN A 111 10.58 -13.38 -6.13
CA ASN A 111 9.52 -14.16 -6.79
C ASN A 111 8.42 -13.25 -7.37
N PRO A 112 8.73 -12.31 -8.27
CA PRO A 112 7.68 -11.64 -9.04
C PRO A 112 6.98 -12.69 -9.92
N GLN A 113 5.68 -12.93 -9.71
CA GLN A 113 4.90 -13.94 -10.46
C GLN A 113 4.94 -13.72 -11.99
N PHE A 114 5.33 -12.51 -12.43
CA PHE A 114 5.34 -12.09 -13.84
C PHE A 114 6.72 -12.09 -14.49
N LEU A 115 7.76 -12.61 -13.82
CA LEU A 115 9.06 -12.85 -14.45
C LEU A 115 9.17 -14.29 -14.99
N HIS A 116 8.17 -14.75 -15.75
CA HIS A 116 8.33 -15.91 -16.64
C HIS A 116 8.99 -15.45 -17.95
N SER A 117 10.27 -15.10 -17.87
CA SER A 117 11.13 -15.09 -19.05
C SER A 117 11.73 -16.49 -19.19
N PRO A 118 11.61 -17.18 -20.34
CA PRO A 118 12.08 -18.56 -20.51
C PRO A 118 13.62 -18.69 -20.46
N HIS A 119 14.33 -17.57 -20.34
CA HIS A 119 15.78 -17.53 -20.26
C HIS A 119 16.24 -16.57 -19.15
N ARG A 120 16.27 -17.06 -17.91
CA ARG A 120 17.24 -16.66 -16.87
C ARG A 120 17.02 -17.55 -15.64
N ASN A 121 17.99 -18.41 -15.36
CA ASN A 121 18.12 -18.99 -14.02
C ASN A 121 18.14 -17.83 -13.02
N ILE A 122 17.23 -17.84 -12.05
CA ILE A 122 17.34 -17.04 -10.81
C ILE A 122 18.39 -17.74 -9.94
N ASP A 123 19.60 -17.92 -10.47
CA ASP A 123 20.74 -18.25 -9.65
C ASP A 123 21.35 -16.93 -9.21
N ARG A 124 21.00 -16.55 -7.98
CA ARG A 124 21.69 -15.57 -7.15
C ARG A 124 21.65 -14.13 -7.66
N VAL A 125 20.88 -13.28 -6.98
CA VAL A 125 21.25 -11.86 -6.87
C VAL A 125 22.64 -11.84 -6.22
N PRO A 126 23.68 -11.28 -6.86
CA PRO A 126 25.00 -11.24 -6.26
C PRO A 126 24.95 -10.30 -5.06
N LEU A 127 24.85 -10.87 -3.86
CA LEU A 127 25.17 -10.16 -2.63
C LEU A 127 26.69 -9.97 -2.65
N GLY A 128 27.13 -8.75 -2.91
CA GLY A 128 28.56 -8.41 -2.86
C GLY A 128 29.18 -8.83 -1.53
N ASN A 129 30.30 -9.55 -1.63
CA ASN A 129 31.29 -9.89 -0.59
C ASN A 129 30.78 -10.07 0.85
N GLY A 130 30.20 -11.25 1.13
CA GLY A 130 30.71 -12.12 2.20
C GLY A 130 30.73 -11.62 3.66
N SER A 131 29.87 -10.71 4.09
CA SER A 131 29.72 -10.37 5.52
C SER A 131 28.34 -10.79 6.06
N HIS A 132 28.36 -11.64 7.09
CA HIS A 132 27.18 -12.05 7.85
C HIS A 132 26.60 -10.84 8.61
N ILE A 133 25.30 -10.60 8.48
CA ILE A 133 24.60 -9.53 9.22
C ILE A 133 24.22 -10.05 10.61
N GLN A 134 24.93 -9.57 11.64
CA GLN A 134 24.61 -9.79 13.04
C GLN A 134 23.61 -8.70 13.49
N LEU A 135 22.43 -9.09 13.95
CA LEU A 135 21.35 -8.17 14.35
C LEU A 135 21.72 -7.47 15.67
N HIS A 136 22.08 -6.19 15.60
CA HIS A 136 22.16 -5.30 16.76
C HIS A 136 20.99 -4.32 16.75
N SER A 137 20.29 -4.18 17.89
CA SER A 137 19.32 -3.11 18.09
C SER A 137 20.06 -1.77 18.27
N PHE A 138 19.70 -0.74 17.52
CA PHE A 138 20.26 0.59 17.73
C PHE A 138 19.28 1.72 17.42
N ASP A 139 19.23 2.65 18.37
CA ASP A 139 18.51 3.92 18.37
C ASP A 139 19.17 4.94 17.42
N GLY A 140 18.36 5.69 16.68
CA GLY A 140 18.71 7.03 16.21
C GLY A 140 19.26 7.19 14.79
N LYS A 141 18.55 8.08 14.06
CA LYS A 141 18.89 8.87 12.87
C LYS A 141 18.96 8.18 11.50
N LEU A 142 18.02 8.61 10.65
CA LEU A 142 17.81 8.23 9.26
C LEU A 142 18.61 9.15 8.34
N ASP A 143 19.55 8.57 7.60
CA ASP A 143 20.03 9.11 6.33
C ASP A 143 19.86 8.03 5.26
N GLY A 144 19.55 8.46 4.05
CA GLY A 144 18.83 7.69 3.04
C GLY A 144 19.50 6.41 2.51
N LEU A 145 18.69 5.71 1.71
CA LEU A 145 18.99 4.53 0.91
C LEU A 145 18.89 3.18 1.65
N PHE A 146 18.26 2.24 0.96
CA PHE A 146 18.15 0.80 1.27
C PHE A 146 17.12 0.35 2.32
N CYS A 147 15.96 -0.06 1.78
CA CYS A 147 15.38 -1.38 2.00
C CYS A 147 15.41 -1.90 3.45
N ARG A 148 14.40 -1.50 4.24
CA ARG A 148 13.95 -2.29 5.39
C ARG A 148 12.53 -2.78 5.12
N ILE A 149 12.42 -4.08 4.87
CA ILE A 149 11.19 -4.85 5.00
C ILE A 149 10.70 -4.67 6.44
N GLN A 150 9.70 -3.82 6.61
CA GLN A 150 8.81 -3.91 7.74
C GLN A 150 7.49 -3.29 7.30
N CYS A 151 6.44 -4.10 7.37
CA CYS A 151 5.06 -3.72 7.13
C CYS A 151 4.70 -2.49 7.97
N TYR A 152 4.88 -1.29 7.42
CA TYR A 152 4.43 -0.05 8.03
C TYR A 152 3.36 0.56 7.15
N PHE A 153 2.17 0.64 7.73
CA PHE A 153 1.06 1.44 7.28
C PHE A 153 1.53 2.88 7.10
N PHE A 154 1.63 3.36 5.86
CA PHE A 154 1.68 4.78 5.62
C PHE A 154 0.24 5.29 5.54
N ILE A 155 -0.20 5.97 6.61
CA ILE A 155 -1.41 6.80 6.55
C ILE A 155 -1.02 8.01 5.74
N ALA A 156 -1.40 8.03 4.46
CA ALA A 156 -1.18 9.18 3.58
C ALA A 156 -2.06 10.34 4.05
N TYR A 157 -1.57 11.13 5.02
CA TYR A 157 -2.19 12.39 5.40
C TYR A 157 -1.79 13.47 4.40
N PHE A 158 -2.52 13.56 3.29
CA PHE A 158 -2.44 14.73 2.40
C PHE A 158 -3.30 15.87 2.99
N GLY A 159 -2.77 16.54 4.01
CA GLY A 159 -3.29 17.82 4.49
C GLY A 159 -2.78 18.99 3.63
N PRO A 160 -3.52 20.12 3.55
CA PRO A 160 -2.98 21.34 2.96
C PRO A 160 -1.78 21.82 3.80
N ARG A 161 -0.72 22.30 3.12
CA ARG A 161 0.39 22.99 3.79
C ARG A 161 -0.08 24.30 4.41
#